data_AF-A0A1U7X023-F1
#
_entry.id   AF-A0A1U7X023-F1
#
_cell.length_a   1.000
_cell.length_b   1.000
_cell.length_c   1.000
_cell.angle_alpha   90.00
_cell.angle_beta   90.00
_cell.angle_gamma   90.00
#
_symmetry.space_group_name_H-M   'P 1'
#
loop_
_entity.id
_entity.type
_entity.pdbx_description
1 polymer ?
#
loop_
_entity_poly.entity_id
_entity_poly.type
_entity_poly.pdbx_seq_one_letter_code
_entity_poly.pdbx_strand_id
1 'polypeptide(L)'
;MASLIRAVVLVALATSFFPAFVESIVRHYKFTVVKKNTTRLCATKPIITVNGKFPGPTLYAREDDTVLVRVVNHVQDNVTIHWYDKSTILAILNRKKQQLTLSRII
;
A
#
# COMPACT_ATOMS: atom_id res chain seq x y z
N MET A 1 36.03 -41.49 8.71
CA MET A 1 36.21 -40.05 9.07
C MET A 1 36.11 -39.14 7.84
N ALA A 2 36.95 -39.30 6.81
CA ALA A 2 36.93 -38.45 5.61
C ALA A 2 35.61 -38.45 4.80
N SER A 3 34.93 -39.59 4.67
CA SER A 3 33.63 -39.69 3.97
C SER A 3 32.51 -38.93 4.68
N LEU A 4 32.57 -38.86 6.01
CA LEU A 4 31.56 -38.20 6.84
C LEU A 4 31.73 -36.67 6.76
N ILE A 5 32.99 -36.21 6.76
CA ILE A 5 33.35 -34.80 6.56
C ILE A 5 32.88 -34.32 5.18
N ARG A 6 33.10 -35.11 4.12
CA ARG A 6 32.62 -34.79 2.76
C ARG A 6 31.09 -34.65 2.70
N ALA A 7 30.36 -35.57 3.32
CA ALA A 7 28.90 -35.50 3.37
C ALA A 7 28.41 -34.24 4.09
N VAL A 8 29.01 -33.89 5.24
CA VAL A 8 28.66 -32.68 6.01
C VAL A 8 28.92 -31.40 5.21
N VAL A 9 30.05 -31.32 4.50
CA VAL A 9 30.38 -30.16 3.65
C VAL A 9 29.39 -30.02 2.49
N LEU A 10 29.00 -31.12 1.84
CA LEU A 10 28.01 -31.09 0.77
C LEU A 10 26.62 -30.65 1.26
N VAL A 11 26.19 -31.11 2.43
CA VAL A 11 24.92 -30.69 3.03
C VAL A 11 24.94 -29.21 3.41
N ALA A 12 26.03 -28.73 4.01
CA ALA A 12 26.18 -27.31 4.37
C ALA A 12 26.13 -26.39 3.14
N LEU A 13 26.84 -26.76 2.07
CA LEU A 13 26.81 -26.04 0.78
C LEU A 13 25.43 -26.10 0.11
N ALA A 14 24.71 -27.23 0.22
CA ALA A 14 23.36 -27.32 -0.30
C ALA A 14 22.38 -26.42 0.45
N THR A 15 22.51 -26.29 1.78
CA THR A 15 21.64 -25.42 2.59
C THR A 15 21.89 -23.92 2.38
N SER A 16 23.12 -23.50 2.05
CA SER A 16 23.43 -22.07 1.83
C SER A 16 22.91 -21.53 0.49
N PHE A 17 22.55 -22.42 -0.45
CA PHE A 17 21.97 -22.06 -1.74
C PHE A 17 20.43 -21.99 -1.74
N PHE A 18 19.77 -22.28 -0.62
CA PHE A 18 18.32 -22.10 -0.53
C PHE A 18 17.98 -20.61 -0.47
N PRO A 19 17.20 -20.08 -1.43
CA PRO A 19 16.72 -18.71 -1.33
C PRO A 19 15.86 -18.55 -0.08
N ALA A 20 16.03 -17.43 0.62
CA ALA A 20 15.13 -17.07 1.71
C ALA A 20 13.72 -16.87 1.15
N PHE A 21 12.72 -17.54 1.73
CA PHE A 21 11.32 -17.24 1.45
C PHE A 21 10.98 -15.87 2.03
N VAL A 22 10.70 -14.90 1.17
CA VAL A 22 10.10 -13.62 1.57
C VAL A 22 8.59 -13.80 1.54
N GLU A 23 7.93 -13.63 2.69
CA GLU A 23 6.48 -13.68 2.78
C GLU A 23 5.87 -12.33 2.40
N SER A 24 5.35 -12.26 1.17
CA SER A 24 4.52 -11.15 0.68
C SER A 24 3.09 -11.30 1.22
N ILE A 25 2.49 -10.19 1.66
CA ILE A 25 1.09 -10.18 2.10
C ILE A 25 0.23 -9.18 1.33
N VAL A 26 -1.08 -9.46 1.28
CA VAL A 26 -2.07 -8.55 0.69
C VAL A 26 -2.69 -7.67 1.78
N ARG A 27 -2.37 -6.37 1.76
CA ARG A 27 -2.89 -5.39 2.71
C ARG A 27 -4.11 -4.68 2.13
N HIS A 28 -5.18 -4.63 2.91
CA HIS A 28 -6.43 -4.01 2.49
C HIS A 28 -6.65 -2.70 3.26
N TYR A 29 -6.91 -1.62 2.51
CA TYR A 29 -7.23 -0.31 3.07
C TYR A 29 -8.54 0.21 2.51
N LYS A 30 -9.26 0.99 3.32
CA LYS A 30 -10.47 1.69 2.90
C LYS A 30 -10.28 3.20 3.08
N PHE A 31 -10.39 3.92 1.98
CA PHE A 31 -10.29 5.37 1.91
C PHE A 31 -11.66 5.95 1.61
N THR A 32 -12.20 6.70 2.56
CA THR A 32 -13.46 7.43 2.41
C THR A 32 -13.13 8.91 2.18
N VAL A 33 -13.34 9.39 0.97
CA VAL A 33 -13.04 10.79 0.61
C VAL A 33 -14.22 11.66 1.02
N VAL A 34 -13.99 12.61 1.91
CA VAL A 34 -15.02 13.48 2.49
C VAL A 34 -14.54 14.93 2.55
N LYS A 35 -15.48 15.87 2.51
CA LYS A 35 -15.23 17.29 2.75
C LYS A 35 -15.39 17.58 4.25
N LYS A 36 -14.39 18.18 4.89
CA LYS A 36 -14.38 18.48 6.33
C LYS A 36 -13.88 19.91 6.58
N ASN A 37 -14.61 20.67 7.40
CA ASN A 37 -14.17 21.99 7.85
C ASN A 37 -12.98 21.86 8.78
N THR A 38 -11.89 22.58 8.46
CA THR A 38 -10.67 22.61 9.26
C THR A 38 -10.28 24.05 9.52
N THR A 39 -9.96 24.36 10.78
CA THR A 39 -9.49 25.67 11.20
C THR A 39 -7.97 25.68 11.28
N ARG A 40 -7.33 26.60 10.55
CA ARG A 40 -5.89 26.86 10.62
C ARG A 40 -5.64 28.35 10.42
N LEU A 41 -4.67 28.90 11.16
CA LEU A 41 -4.28 30.31 11.06
C LEU A 41 -5.51 31.25 11.14
N CYS A 42 -6.40 30.99 12.11
CA CYS A 42 -7.64 31.74 12.34
C CYS A 42 -8.70 31.71 11.21
N ALA A 43 -8.52 30.88 10.17
CA ALA A 43 -9.50 30.70 9.10
C ALA A 43 -10.07 29.28 9.09
N THR A 44 -11.39 29.16 8.99
CA THR A 44 -12.09 27.88 8.79
C THR A 44 -12.41 27.70 7.32
N LYS A 45 -11.89 26.63 6.72
CA LYS A 45 -12.16 26.29 5.31
C LYS A 45 -12.53 24.82 5.18
N PRO A 46 -13.47 24.46 4.28
CA PRO A 46 -13.72 23.07 3.93
C PRO A 46 -12.53 22.54 3.11
N ILE A 47 -11.95 21.42 3.55
CA ILE A 47 -10.90 20.71 2.82
C ILE A 47 -11.35 19.28 2.50
N ILE A 48 -10.84 18.73 1.39
CA ILE A 48 -11.03 17.32 1.05
C ILE A 48 -10.03 16.50 1.87
N THR A 49 -10.52 15.43 2.50
CA THR A 49 -9.73 14.58 3.39
C THR A 49 -10.01 13.10 3.12
N VAL A 50 -9.05 12.25 3.44
CA VAL A 50 -9.24 10.80 3.48
C VAL A 50 -9.57 10.40 4.91
N ASN A 51 -10.67 9.68 5.09
CA ASN A 51 -11.20 9.23 6.38
C ASN A 51 -11.44 10.37 7.39
N GLY A 52 -11.71 11.59 6.92
CA GLY A 52 -11.96 12.75 7.77
C GLY A 52 -10.72 13.27 8.52
N LYS A 53 -9.52 12.82 8.14
CA LYS A 53 -8.25 13.16 8.80
C LYS A 53 -7.37 14.05 7.90
N PHE A 54 -6.65 14.96 8.54
CA PHE A 54 -5.63 15.78 7.90
C PHE A 54 -4.40 15.90 8.83
N PRO A 55 -3.22 15.35 8.45
CA PRO A 55 -2.97 14.56 7.25
C PRO A 55 -3.81 13.27 7.20
N GLY A 56 -3.96 12.70 6.01
CA GLY A 56 -4.68 11.43 5.81
C GLY A 56 -3.97 10.24 6.49
N PRO A 57 -4.58 9.05 6.50
CA PRO A 57 -3.97 7.86 7.07
C PRO A 57 -2.71 7.45 6.30
N THR A 58 -1.65 7.15 7.03
CA THR A 58 -0.41 6.58 6.48
C THR A 58 -0.65 5.13 6.04
N LEU A 59 -0.14 4.78 4.85
CA LEU A 59 -0.06 3.39 4.41
C LEU A 59 1.28 2.78 4.85
N TYR A 60 1.23 1.54 5.32
CA TYR A 60 2.40 0.78 5.69
C TYR A 60 2.44 -0.50 4.85
N ALA A 61 3.51 -0.70 4.12
CA ALA A 61 3.74 -1.89 3.32
C ALA A 61 5.25 -2.18 3.26
N ARG A 62 5.59 -3.44 3.05
CA ARG A 62 6.95 -3.89 2.76
C ARG A 62 7.12 -4.04 1.24
N GLU A 63 8.36 -4.13 0.79
CA GLU A 63 8.68 -4.62 -0.56
C GLU A 63 7.94 -5.95 -0.80
N ASP A 64 7.50 -6.18 -2.04
CA ASP A 64 6.64 -7.28 -2.47
C ASP A 64 5.21 -7.34 -1.87
N ASP A 65 4.83 -6.53 -0.87
CA ASP A 65 3.45 -6.52 -0.38
C ASP A 65 2.48 -5.98 -1.46
N THR A 66 1.30 -6.59 -1.59
CA THR A 66 0.24 -6.05 -2.44
C THR A 66 -0.69 -5.17 -1.64
N VAL A 67 -0.81 -3.88 -2.01
CA VAL A 67 -1.72 -2.95 -1.32
C VAL A 67 -2.99 -2.73 -2.15
N LEU A 68 -4.12 -3.14 -1.59
CA LEU A 68 -5.45 -2.94 -2.16
C LEU A 68 -6.17 -1.84 -1.41
N VAL A 69 -6.26 -0.67 -2.04
CA VAL A 69 -7.00 0.47 -1.50
C VAL A 69 -8.36 0.55 -2.16
N ARG A 70 -9.43 0.27 -1.39
CA ARG A 70 -10.80 0.60 -1.80
C ARG A 70 -11.06 2.06 -1.48
N VAL A 71 -11.36 2.85 -2.51
CA VAL A 71 -11.69 4.25 -2.34
C VAL A 71 -13.19 4.48 -2.56
N VAL A 72 -13.82 5.21 -1.66
CA VAL A 72 -15.23 5.61 -1.72
C VAL A 72 -15.29 7.13 -1.72
N ASN A 73 -15.83 7.69 -2.79
CA ASN A 73 -15.96 9.15 -2.94
C ASN A 73 -17.32 9.64 -2.44
N HIS A 74 -17.33 10.44 -1.36
CA HIS A 74 -18.52 11.13 -0.85
C HIS A 74 -18.53 12.63 -1.16
N VAL A 75 -17.54 13.15 -1.89
CA VAL A 75 -17.59 14.52 -2.40
C VAL A 75 -18.24 14.56 -3.79
N GLN A 76 -18.74 15.72 -4.18
CA GLN A 76 -19.39 15.91 -5.48
C GLN A 76 -18.39 15.93 -6.63
N ASP A 77 -17.18 16.38 -6.35
CA ASP A 77 -16.09 16.53 -7.31
C ASP A 77 -15.51 15.16 -7.69
N ASN A 78 -15.00 15.04 -8.93
CA ASN A 78 -14.25 13.86 -9.36
C ASN A 78 -12.91 13.80 -8.63
N VAL A 79 -12.50 12.61 -8.17
CA VAL A 79 -11.29 12.45 -7.36
C VAL A 79 -10.41 11.36 -7.96
N THR A 80 -9.13 11.66 -8.07
CA THR A 80 -8.07 10.70 -8.42
C THR A 80 -7.08 10.61 -7.26
N ILE A 81 -6.64 9.39 -6.92
CA ILE A 81 -5.56 9.19 -5.95
C ILE A 81 -4.30 8.79 -6.72
N HIS A 82 -3.22 9.51 -6.43
CA HIS A 82 -1.90 9.28 -7.01
C HIS A 82 -0.90 9.04 -5.88
N TRP A 83 -0.05 8.04 -6.06
CA TRP A 83 1.07 7.74 -5.18
C TRP A 83 2.31 8.39 -5.76
N TYR A 84 3.00 9.21 -4.94
CA TYR A 84 4.17 9.98 -5.38
C TYR A 84 5.47 9.14 -5.40
N ASP A 85 5.49 7.99 -4.72
CA ASP A 85 6.61 7.05 -4.65
C ASP A 85 6.67 6.11 -5.90
N LYS A 86 7.84 5.49 -6.14
CA LYS A 86 8.31 4.70 -7.30
C LYS A 86 7.40 3.59 -7.86
N SER A 87 6.22 3.34 -7.31
CA SER A 87 5.22 2.43 -7.90
C SER A 87 4.00 3.22 -8.37
N THR A 88 4.10 3.82 -9.57
CA THR A 88 3.01 4.65 -10.14
C THR A 88 1.77 3.79 -10.38
N ILE A 89 0.70 4.16 -9.68
CA ILE A 89 -0.63 3.58 -9.87
C ILE A 89 -1.61 4.74 -9.83
N LEU A 90 -2.30 4.98 -10.95
CA LEU A 90 -3.35 5.98 -11.05
C LEU A 90 -4.70 5.29 -10.87
N ALA A 91 -5.41 5.62 -9.78
CA ALA A 91 -6.80 5.20 -9.59
C ALA A 91 -7.74 6.38 -9.90
N ILE A 92 -8.52 6.30 -10.99
CA ILE A 92 -9.43 7.35 -11.46
C ILE A 92 -10.88 7.07 -11.06
N LEU A 93 -11.34 7.59 -9.91
CA LEU A 93 -12.70 7.29 -9.42
C LEU A 93 -13.73 8.24 -10.03
N ASN A 94 -14.64 7.67 -10.83
CA ASN A 94 -15.88 8.31 -11.24
C ASN A 94 -17.02 7.86 -10.30
N ARG A 95 -17.97 8.74 -9.96
CA ARG A 95 -19.16 8.39 -9.15
C ARG A 95 -19.91 7.15 -9.63
N LYS A 96 -19.84 6.80 -10.93
CA LYS A 96 -20.45 5.57 -11.48
C LYS A 96 -19.66 4.27 -11.24
N LYS A 97 -18.35 4.34 -10.97
CA LYS A 97 -17.50 3.18 -10.65
C LYS A 97 -17.00 3.31 -9.21
N GLN A 98 -17.85 2.95 -8.23
CA GLN A 98 -17.53 2.99 -6.79
C GLN A 98 -16.50 1.94 -6.33
N GLN A 99 -15.71 1.40 -7.25
CA GLN A 99 -14.71 0.40 -6.94
C GLN A 99 -13.58 0.50 -7.95
N LEU A 100 -12.48 1.10 -7.53
CA LEU A 100 -11.20 0.93 -8.19
C LEU A 100 -10.25 0.29 -7.21
N THR A 101 -9.62 -0.74 -7.71
CA THR A 101 -8.65 -1.59 -7.06
C THR A 101 -7.47 -1.60 -8.00
N LEU A 102 -6.27 -1.37 -7.46
CA LEU A 102 -4.92 -1.72 -7.93
C LEU A 102 -3.96 -0.71 -7.24
N SER A 103 -2.71 -1.05 -6.88
CA SER A 103 -1.84 -2.11 -7.39
C SER A 103 -0.71 -2.47 -6.43
N ARG A 104 -0.02 -3.55 -6.82
CA ARG A 104 1.24 -4.10 -6.34
C ARG A 104 2.30 -3.03 -6.08
N ILE A 105 2.88 -3.05 -4.89
CA ILE A 105 4.13 -2.36 -4.60
C ILE A 105 5.22 -3.31 -5.07
N ILE A 106 6.14 -2.83 -5.92
CA ILE A 106 7.30 -3.59 -6.36
C ILE A 106 8.26 -3.65 -5.18
#